data_AF-A0A0K0DCX7-F1
#
_entry.id   AF-A0A0K0DCX7-F1
#
_cell.length_a   1.000
_cell.length_b   1.000
_cell.length_c   1.000
_cell.angle_alpha   90.00
_cell.angle_beta   90.00
_cell.angle_gamma   90.00
#
_symmetry.space_group_name_H-M   'P 1'
#
loop_
_entity.id
_entity.type
_entity.pdbx_description
1 polymer ?
#
loop_
_entity_poly.entity_id
_entity_poly.type
_entity_poly.pdbx_seq_one_letter_code
_entity_poly.pdbx_strand_id
1 'polypeptide(L)'
;MLCGENHDSLLLAIDCVAAAGDSKLTAKFTQYLMGEVDDIPKDAKYLFRLYVALGMTKEAATTAIVIARQEQERGSYTVARNVLLAMYQELVAKQIKVPYDMQNSLMIIHSYLVVKNLLRRNETLRAARMLIRTSANISKFPALSSIYFLGLITLLANRSDLIIPDVVPILTSTVVICSKAGLKAAAHRAAITLMQPEYRQKIDAKYKKKIEEKCFRKIEKYEDPQETRSPCPYCTYQVPETELTCENCKSTIPYCIVTVGFRTNSHSEEEEGITMLTTVNALFFAE
;
A
#
# COMPACT_ATOMS: atom_id res chain seq x y z
N MET A 1 40.52 6.07 -8.17
CA MET A 1 40.42 4.66 -7.72
C MET A 1 39.14 4.54 -6.91
N LEU A 2 38.06 4.01 -7.49
CA LEU A 2 36.85 3.67 -6.74
C LEU A 2 37.08 2.28 -6.15
N CYS A 3 37.67 2.22 -4.96
CA CYS A 3 37.90 0.96 -4.27
C CYS A 3 36.55 0.36 -3.83
N GLY A 4 36.08 -0.66 -4.56
CA GLY A 4 35.52 -1.87 -3.94
C GLY A 4 34.11 -1.80 -3.35
N GLU A 5 33.13 -1.20 -4.01
CA GLU A 5 31.70 -1.38 -3.65
C GLU A 5 31.12 -2.68 -4.24
N ASN A 6 31.78 -3.81 -3.98
CA ASN A 6 31.22 -5.10 -4.35
C ASN A 6 30.04 -5.41 -3.43
N HIS A 7 28.90 -5.80 -4.00
CA HIS A 7 27.71 -6.24 -3.27
C HIS A 7 28.09 -7.24 -2.16
N ASP A 8 28.93 -8.22 -2.49
CA ASP A 8 29.38 -9.26 -1.58
C ASP A 8 30.21 -8.70 -0.41
N SER A 9 31.05 -7.70 -0.66
CA SER A 9 31.84 -7.04 0.39
C SER A 9 30.94 -6.34 1.40
N LEU A 10 29.86 -5.69 0.94
CA LEU A 10 28.90 -5.03 1.82
C LEU A 10 28.09 -6.04 2.64
N LEU A 11 27.71 -7.17 2.05
CA LEU A 11 27.03 -8.25 2.79
C LEU A 11 27.93 -8.86 3.86
N LEU A 12 29.18 -9.16 3.53
CA LEU A 12 30.14 -9.66 4.52
C LEU A 12 30.40 -8.64 5.63
N ALA A 13 30.45 -7.34 5.31
CA ALA A 13 30.57 -6.29 6.31
C ALA A 13 29.35 -6.24 7.24
N ILE A 14 28.13 -6.40 6.72
CA ILE A 14 26.91 -6.50 7.52
C ILE A 14 27.01 -7.67 8.50
N ASP A 15 27.38 -8.86 8.02
CA ASP A 15 27.49 -10.05 8.86
C ASP A 15 28.56 -9.88 9.95
N CYS A 16 29.71 -9.29 9.62
CA CYS A 16 30.76 -8.98 10.58
C CYS A 16 30.29 -7.98 11.65
N VAL A 17 29.61 -6.90 11.25
CA VAL A 17 29.09 -5.88 12.18
C VAL A 17 28.03 -6.48 13.09
N ALA A 18 27.11 -7.28 12.54
CA ALA A 18 26.08 -7.96 13.30
C ALA A 18 26.67 -8.98 14.29
N ALA A 19 27.67 -9.76 13.88
CA ALA A 19 28.34 -10.72 14.75
C ALA A 19 29.18 -10.05 15.85
N ALA A 20 29.76 -8.87 15.58
CA ALA A 20 30.55 -8.13 16.56
C ALA A 20 29.68 -7.58 17.70
N GLY A 21 28.42 -7.23 17.44
CA GLY A 21 27.48 -6.73 18.46
C GLY A 21 27.89 -5.40 19.11
N ASP A 22 28.87 -4.69 18.56
CA ASP A 22 29.34 -3.40 19.08
C ASP A 22 28.49 -2.24 18.55
N SER A 23 27.84 -1.52 19.47
CA SER A 23 27.01 -0.35 19.16
C SER A 23 27.78 0.77 18.45
N LYS A 24 29.07 0.98 18.77
CA LYS A 24 29.88 2.02 18.12
C LYS A 24 30.20 1.65 16.68
N LEU A 25 30.56 0.39 16.45
CA LEU A 25 30.81 -0.13 15.11
C LEU A 25 29.54 -0.09 14.26
N THR A 26 28.41 -0.48 14.84
CA THR A 26 27.09 -0.43 14.20
C THR A 26 26.72 1.00 13.79
N ALA A 27 26.91 1.98 14.68
CA ALA A 27 26.66 3.38 14.39
C ALA A 27 27.56 3.89 13.25
N LYS A 28 28.86 3.61 13.31
CA LYS A 28 29.82 4.01 12.27
C LYS A 28 29.49 3.39 10.91
N PHE A 29 29.11 2.11 10.89
CA PHE A 29 28.73 1.43 9.65
C PHE A 29 27.39 1.95 9.11
N THR A 30 26.43 2.29 9.99
CA THR A 30 25.17 2.94 9.59
C THR A 30 25.42 4.30 8.93
N GLN A 31 26.29 5.14 9.51
CA GLN A 31 26.69 6.42 8.93
C GLN A 31 27.32 6.26 7.55
N TYR A 32 28.16 5.23 7.37
CA TYR A 32 28.72 4.88 6.07
C TYR A 32 27.63 4.49 5.05
N LEU A 33 26.67 3.62 5.43
CA LEU A 33 25.57 3.24 4.54
C LEU A 33 24.68 4.43 4.15
N MET A 34 24.52 5.40 5.05
CA MET A 34 23.75 6.63 4.83
C MET A 34 24.52 7.69 4.02
N GLY A 35 25.80 7.47 3.72
CA GLY A 35 26.63 8.41 2.96
C GLY A 35 27.16 9.59 3.79
N GLU A 36 27.12 9.52 5.12
CA GLU A 36 27.63 10.62 5.99
C GLU A 36 29.17 10.68 6.00
N VAL A 37 29.85 9.64 5.52
CA VAL A 37 31.32 9.52 5.54
C VAL A 37 31.93 9.82 4.16
N ASP A 38 31.27 9.39 3.10
CA ASP A 38 31.76 9.43 1.72
C ASP A 38 30.86 10.25 0.77
N ASP A 39 29.85 10.93 1.31
CA ASP A 39 28.82 11.71 0.59
C ASP A 39 27.99 10.89 -0.42
N ILE A 40 28.10 9.56 -0.41
CA ILE A 40 27.44 8.66 -1.36
C ILE A 40 26.56 7.67 -0.59
N PRO A 41 25.25 7.95 -0.41
CA PRO A 41 24.34 7.01 0.23
C PRO A 41 24.25 5.71 -0.56
N LYS A 42 24.35 4.58 0.14
CA LYS A 42 24.23 3.24 -0.45
C LYS A 42 22.75 2.87 -0.63
N ASP A 43 22.48 1.78 -1.37
CA ASP A 43 21.12 1.25 -1.50
C ASP A 43 20.54 0.94 -0.10
N ALA A 44 19.39 1.52 0.21
CA ALA A 44 18.70 1.36 1.49
C ALA A 44 18.40 -0.11 1.84
N LYS A 45 18.43 -1.03 0.86
CA LYS A 45 18.36 -2.47 1.12
C LYS A 45 19.48 -2.98 2.03
N TYR A 46 20.68 -2.39 1.98
CA TYR A 46 21.77 -2.76 2.88
C TYR A 46 21.49 -2.36 4.31
N LEU A 47 20.89 -1.18 4.50
CA LEU A 47 20.47 -0.71 5.83
C LEU A 47 19.36 -1.61 6.40
N PHE A 48 18.40 -2.01 5.57
CA PHE A 48 17.39 -2.99 5.95
C PHE A 48 18.03 -4.32 6.40
N ARG A 49 18.94 -4.88 5.59
CA ARG A 49 19.64 -6.13 5.92
C ARG A 49 20.46 -6.03 7.21
N LEU A 50 21.12 -4.91 7.46
CA LEU A 50 21.83 -4.65 8.71
C LEU A 50 20.89 -4.71 9.92
N TYR A 51 19.76 -3.99 9.89
CA TYR A 51 18.81 -4.00 10.99
C TYR A 51 18.17 -5.36 11.21
N VAL A 52 17.91 -6.11 10.12
CA VAL A 52 17.44 -7.49 10.20
C VAL A 52 18.48 -8.40 10.87
N ALA A 53 19.76 -8.28 10.51
CA ALA A 53 20.85 -9.06 11.12
C ALA A 53 21.04 -8.74 12.61
N LEU A 54 20.78 -7.49 13.02
CA LEU A 54 20.83 -7.04 14.41
C LEU A 54 19.55 -7.33 15.22
N GLY A 55 18.49 -7.86 14.60
CA GLY A 55 17.18 -8.06 15.24
C GLY A 55 16.40 -6.76 15.54
N MET A 56 16.86 -5.62 15.00
CA MET A 56 16.28 -4.29 15.16
C MET A 56 15.01 -4.15 14.31
N THR A 57 13.91 -4.67 14.85
CA THR A 57 12.67 -4.87 14.10
C THR A 57 11.98 -3.57 13.68
N LYS A 58 11.99 -2.55 14.55
CA LYS A 58 11.31 -1.28 14.29
C LYS A 58 12.03 -0.49 13.20
N GLU A 59 13.34 -0.49 13.26
CA GLU A 59 14.24 0.18 12.33
C GLU A 59 14.17 -0.50 10.96
N ALA A 60 14.26 -1.83 10.91
CA ALA A 60 14.07 -2.60 9.66
C ALA A 60 12.72 -2.30 9.00
N ALA A 61 11.62 -2.33 9.77
CA ALA A 61 10.29 -2.03 9.25
C ALA A 61 10.18 -0.57 8.73
N THR A 62 10.77 0.38 9.45
CA THR A 62 10.80 1.79 9.04
C THR A 62 11.56 1.96 7.73
N THR A 63 12.74 1.35 7.60
CA THR A 63 13.52 1.35 6.36
C THR A 63 12.74 0.73 5.21
N ALA A 64 12.05 -0.39 5.43
CA ALA A 64 11.23 -1.02 4.39
C ALA A 64 10.10 -0.11 3.89
N ILE A 65 9.43 0.62 4.79
CA ILE A 65 8.40 1.60 4.44
C ILE A 65 9.01 2.75 3.62
N VAL A 66 10.21 3.23 3.98
CA VAL A 66 10.91 4.29 3.22
C VAL A 66 11.25 3.83 1.80
N ILE A 67 11.77 2.61 1.64
CA ILE A 67 12.09 2.05 0.31
C ILE A 67 10.82 1.95 -0.55
N ALA A 68 9.73 1.44 0.01
CA ALA A 68 8.46 1.38 -0.69
C ALA A 68 7.95 2.76 -1.09
N ARG A 69 8.10 3.76 -0.20
CA ARG A 69 7.70 5.15 -0.46
C ARG A 69 8.49 5.79 -1.60
N GLN A 70 9.79 5.55 -1.69
CA GLN A 70 10.60 6.03 -2.82
C GLN A 70 10.07 5.50 -4.16
N GLU A 71 9.64 4.25 -4.22
CA GLU A 71 9.02 3.67 -5.41
C GLU A 71 7.63 4.28 -5.69
N GLN A 72 6.85 4.62 -4.66
CA GLN A 72 5.59 5.35 -4.83
C GLN A 72 5.81 6.76 -5.40
N GLU A 73 6.86 7.46 -4.96
CA GLU A 73 7.26 8.78 -5.46
C GLU A 73 7.74 8.75 -6.92
N ARG A 74 8.20 7.59 -7.39
CA ARG A 74 8.48 7.32 -8.80
C ARG A 74 7.24 6.95 -9.63
N GLY A 75 6.07 6.85 -8.99
CA GLY A 75 4.85 6.36 -9.63
C GLY A 75 4.76 4.83 -9.77
N SER A 76 5.71 4.08 -9.21
CA SER A 76 5.85 2.62 -9.38
C SER A 76 5.21 1.84 -8.23
N TYR A 77 3.89 1.94 -8.08
CA TYR A 77 3.15 1.35 -6.95
C TYR A 77 3.20 -0.18 -6.91
N THR A 78 3.22 -0.85 -8.07
CA THR A 78 3.40 -2.31 -8.14
C THR A 78 4.75 -2.72 -7.59
N VAL A 79 5.82 -1.98 -7.92
CA VAL A 79 7.17 -2.22 -7.41
C VAL A 79 7.21 -1.94 -5.91
N ALA A 80 6.65 -0.81 -5.47
CA ALA A 80 6.53 -0.46 -4.05
C ALA A 80 5.88 -1.57 -3.23
N ARG A 81 4.73 -2.10 -3.68
CA ARG A 81 4.05 -3.24 -3.05
C ARG A 81 4.95 -4.46 -3.00
N ASN A 82 5.54 -4.85 -4.15
CA ASN A 82 6.31 -6.08 -4.25
C ASN A 82 7.57 -6.05 -3.38
N VAL A 83 8.29 -4.93 -3.32
CA VAL A 83 9.47 -4.77 -2.47
C VAL A 83 9.08 -4.82 -0.98
N LEU A 84 8.02 -4.10 -0.60
CA LEU A 84 7.52 -4.11 0.78
C LEU A 84 7.06 -5.50 1.21
N LEU A 85 6.41 -6.23 0.29
CA LEU A 85 5.97 -7.61 0.48
C LEU A 85 7.15 -8.58 0.65
N ALA A 86 8.21 -8.43 -0.15
CA ALA A 86 9.42 -9.25 -0.02
C ALA A 86 10.12 -9.01 1.33
N MET A 87 10.26 -7.75 1.74
CA MET A 87 10.82 -7.40 3.05
C MET A 87 9.96 -7.91 4.21
N TYR A 88 8.63 -7.87 4.05
CA TYR A 88 7.69 -8.45 5.01
C TYR A 88 7.95 -9.96 5.18
N GLN A 89 8.10 -10.69 4.08
CA GLN A 89 8.39 -12.13 4.10
C GLN A 89 9.73 -12.43 4.77
N GLU A 90 10.74 -11.61 4.51
CA GLU A 90 12.06 -11.81 5.10
C GLU A 90 12.01 -11.70 6.63
N LEU A 91 11.26 -10.73 7.16
CA LEU A 91 11.04 -10.60 8.60
C LEU A 91 10.30 -11.84 9.16
N VAL A 92 9.24 -12.29 8.49
CA VAL A 92 8.47 -13.47 8.91
C VAL A 92 9.32 -14.74 8.88
N ALA A 93 10.11 -14.95 7.83
CA ALA A 93 11.00 -16.10 7.68
C ALA A 93 12.05 -16.18 8.80
N LYS A 94 12.49 -15.02 9.31
CA LYS A 94 13.39 -14.89 10.46
C LYS A 94 12.67 -14.90 11.80
N GLN A 95 11.36 -15.21 11.83
CA GLN A 95 10.51 -15.21 13.02
C GLN A 95 10.45 -13.87 13.74
N ILE A 96 10.67 -12.76 13.01
CA ILE A 96 10.60 -11.40 13.52
C ILE A 96 9.14 -10.91 13.43
N LYS A 97 8.59 -10.45 14.56
CA LYS A 97 7.23 -9.91 14.59
C LYS A 97 7.14 -8.60 13.81
N VAL A 98 6.44 -8.62 12.67
CA VAL A 98 6.30 -7.43 11.83
C VAL A 98 5.44 -6.35 12.50
N PRO A 99 5.94 -5.10 12.61
CA PRO A 99 5.17 -3.98 13.17
C PRO A 99 3.90 -3.65 12.37
N TYR A 100 2.88 -3.12 13.07
CA TYR A 100 1.59 -2.75 12.48
C TYR A 100 1.74 -1.73 11.34
N ASP A 101 2.63 -0.75 11.47
CA ASP A 101 2.79 0.31 10.46
C ASP A 101 3.22 -0.24 9.10
N MET A 102 4.08 -1.25 9.08
CA MET A 102 4.50 -1.93 7.85
C MET A 102 3.37 -2.74 7.24
N GLN A 103 2.61 -3.48 8.06
CA GLN A 103 1.42 -4.23 7.62
C GLN A 103 0.37 -3.28 7.02
N ASN A 104 0.11 -2.17 7.70
CA ASN A 104 -0.84 -1.14 7.27
C ASN A 104 -0.39 -0.48 5.96
N SER A 105 0.90 -0.14 5.83
CA SER A 105 1.46 0.43 4.60
C SER A 105 1.28 -0.51 3.40
N LEU A 106 1.66 -1.78 3.56
CA LEU A 106 1.50 -2.81 2.53
C LEU A 106 0.02 -2.98 2.12
N MET A 107 -0.86 -3.03 3.12
CA MET A 107 -2.30 -3.15 2.91
C MET A 107 -2.85 -1.97 2.10
N ILE A 108 -2.44 -0.74 2.40
CA ILE A 108 -2.95 0.47 1.71
C ILE A 108 -2.50 0.49 0.24
N ILE A 109 -1.22 0.22 -0.03
CA ILE A 109 -0.70 0.15 -1.41
C ILE A 109 -1.43 -0.96 -2.18
N HIS A 110 -1.62 -2.11 -1.54
CA HIS A 110 -2.29 -3.24 -2.16
C HIS A 110 -3.79 -2.99 -2.42
N SER A 111 -4.48 -2.32 -1.48
CA SER A 111 -5.89 -1.92 -1.62
C SER A 111 -6.10 -1.02 -2.84
N TYR A 112 -5.14 -0.13 -3.12
CA TYR A 112 -5.18 0.70 -4.30
C TYR A 112 -5.02 -0.13 -5.60
N LEU A 113 -4.03 -1.02 -5.65
CA LEU A 113 -3.71 -1.79 -6.85
C LEU A 113 -4.79 -2.80 -7.23
N VAL A 114 -5.45 -3.42 -6.26
CA VAL A 114 -6.44 -4.48 -6.51
C VAL A 114 -7.72 -3.95 -7.18
N VAL A 115 -8.04 -2.65 -7.03
CA VAL A 115 -9.28 -2.02 -7.53
C VAL A 115 -9.49 -2.31 -9.01
N LYS A 116 -8.44 -2.20 -9.83
CA LYS A 116 -8.53 -2.49 -11.27
C LYS A 116 -9.01 -3.92 -11.53
N ASN A 117 -8.48 -4.89 -10.78
CA ASN A 117 -8.85 -6.30 -10.92
C ASN A 117 -10.28 -6.56 -10.44
N LEU A 118 -10.69 -5.95 -9.33
CA LEU A 118 -12.05 -6.07 -8.81
C LEU A 118 -13.08 -5.50 -9.81
N LEU A 119 -12.77 -4.36 -10.44
CA LEU A 119 -13.63 -3.78 -11.48
C LEU A 119 -13.74 -4.68 -12.71
N ARG A 120 -12.65 -5.30 -13.16
CA ARG A 120 -12.66 -6.28 -14.26
C ARG A 120 -13.51 -7.51 -13.95
N ARG A 121 -13.62 -7.89 -12.68
CA ARG A 121 -14.46 -9.00 -12.21
C ARG A 121 -15.90 -8.59 -11.88
N ASN A 122 -16.29 -7.36 -12.20
CA ASN A 122 -17.59 -6.78 -11.86
C ASN A 122 -17.88 -6.70 -10.34
N GLU A 123 -16.87 -6.83 -9.48
CA GLU A 123 -16.99 -6.71 -8.02
C GLU A 123 -16.98 -5.24 -7.57
N THR A 124 -17.94 -4.46 -8.09
CA THR A 124 -17.97 -2.99 -7.94
C THR A 124 -18.06 -2.55 -6.49
N LEU A 125 -18.78 -3.29 -5.64
CA LEU A 125 -18.94 -2.97 -4.22
C LEU A 125 -17.61 -3.12 -3.46
N ARG A 126 -16.87 -4.21 -3.68
CA ARG A 126 -15.55 -4.42 -3.06
C ARG A 126 -14.55 -3.38 -3.54
N ALA A 127 -14.54 -3.10 -4.86
CA ALA A 127 -13.72 -2.05 -5.44
C ALA A 127 -14.00 -0.67 -4.80
N ALA A 128 -15.27 -0.34 -4.61
CA ALA A 128 -15.68 0.91 -3.96
C ALA A 128 -15.16 1.00 -2.52
N ARG A 129 -15.27 -0.09 -1.74
CA ARG A 129 -14.77 -0.10 -0.36
C ARG A 129 -13.24 -0.01 -0.29
N MET A 130 -12.51 -0.63 -1.22
CA MET A 130 -11.06 -0.44 -1.33
C MET A 130 -10.68 1.02 -1.62
N LEU A 131 -11.45 1.69 -2.47
CA LEU A 131 -11.26 3.12 -2.75
C LEU A 131 -11.59 3.98 -1.52
N ILE A 132 -12.62 3.65 -0.75
CA ILE A 132 -12.91 4.34 0.52
C ILE A 132 -11.70 4.24 1.45
N ARG A 133 -11.16 3.03 1.66
CA ARG A 133 -9.97 2.81 2.49
C ARG A 133 -8.75 3.58 1.99
N THR A 134 -8.54 3.57 0.67
CA THR A 134 -7.43 4.29 0.02
C THR A 134 -7.59 5.80 0.18
N SER A 135 -8.80 6.33 -0.03
CA SER A 135 -9.13 7.75 0.11
C SER A 135 -8.99 8.26 1.56
N ALA A 136 -9.27 7.42 2.55
CA ALA A 136 -9.03 7.74 3.96
C ALA A 136 -7.54 7.85 4.31
N ASN A 137 -6.66 7.24 3.50
CA ASN A 137 -5.21 7.25 3.65
C ASN A 137 -4.51 8.06 2.55
N ILE A 138 -5.19 9.03 1.95
CA ILE A 138 -4.71 9.77 0.77
C ILE A 138 -3.37 10.49 1.01
N SER A 139 -3.09 10.91 2.25
CA SER A 139 -1.81 11.55 2.63
C SER A 139 -0.59 10.64 2.47
N LYS A 140 -0.80 9.32 2.35
CA LYS A 140 0.27 8.33 2.11
C LYS A 140 0.57 8.13 0.63
N PHE A 141 -0.19 8.78 -0.26
CA PHE A 141 0.05 8.76 -1.69
C PHE A 141 0.73 10.08 -2.07
N PRO A 142 1.98 10.05 -2.55
CA PRO A 142 2.67 11.28 -2.95
C PRO A 142 1.92 11.96 -4.10
N ALA A 143 1.78 13.29 -3.99
CA ALA A 143 1.34 14.11 -5.11
C ALA A 143 2.47 14.11 -6.14
N LEU A 144 2.38 13.27 -7.16
CA LEU A 144 3.36 13.23 -8.23
C LEU A 144 3.35 14.60 -8.94
N SER A 145 4.37 15.41 -8.67
CA SER A 145 4.61 16.67 -9.37
C SER A 145 4.97 16.35 -10.83
N SER A 146 4.02 16.59 -11.73
CA SER A 146 4.12 17.06 -13.14
C SER A 146 5.29 16.65 -14.07
N ILE A 147 6.21 15.75 -13.71
CA ILE A 147 7.45 15.49 -14.46
C ILE A 147 7.33 14.22 -15.33
N TYR A 148 6.47 13.27 -14.96
CA TYR A 148 6.18 12.08 -15.79
C TYR A 148 5.01 12.28 -16.77
N PHE A 149 4.43 13.48 -16.82
CA PHE A 149 3.21 13.79 -17.57
C PHE A 149 3.40 13.78 -19.10
N LEU A 150 4.63 13.94 -19.62
CA LEU A 150 4.87 14.02 -21.06
C LEU A 150 5.45 12.75 -21.71
N GLY A 151 6.01 11.80 -20.94
CA GLY A 151 6.71 10.65 -21.52
C GLY A 151 5.84 9.45 -21.88
N LEU A 152 4.74 9.22 -21.14
CA LEU A 152 3.96 7.98 -21.27
C LEU A 152 2.61 8.15 -21.98
N ILE A 153 2.13 9.39 -22.15
CA ILE A 153 0.85 9.67 -22.82
C ILE A 153 0.92 9.41 -24.34
N THR A 154 2.11 9.40 -24.94
CA THR A 154 2.26 9.25 -26.40
C THR A 154 2.33 7.80 -26.90
N LEU A 155 2.45 6.79 -26.01
CA LEU A 155 2.61 5.39 -26.43
C LEU A 155 1.47 4.43 -26.01
N LEU A 156 0.52 4.87 -25.18
CA LEU A 156 -0.59 4.01 -24.72
C LEU A 156 -1.97 4.67 -24.86
N ALA A 157 -2.16 5.48 -25.91
CA ALA A 157 -3.43 6.15 -26.22
C ALA A 157 -4.61 5.21 -26.59
N ASN A 158 -4.54 3.91 -26.27
CA ASN A 158 -5.58 2.93 -26.59
C ASN A 158 -5.99 2.00 -25.43
N ARG A 159 -5.59 2.30 -24.18
CA ARG A 159 -6.22 1.68 -23.00
C ARG A 159 -6.79 2.77 -22.11
N SER A 160 -8.05 2.61 -21.72
CA SER A 160 -8.77 3.39 -20.70
C SER A 160 -8.21 3.27 -19.27
N ASP A 161 -6.92 2.95 -19.13
CA ASP A 161 -6.27 2.52 -17.90
C ASP A 161 -4.97 3.30 -17.68
N LEU A 162 -5.07 4.50 -17.12
CA LEU A 162 -3.91 5.11 -16.48
C LEU A 162 -4.37 5.83 -15.22
N ILE A 163 -4.56 5.06 -14.15
CA ILE A 163 -4.68 5.62 -12.80
C ILE A 163 -3.27 6.08 -12.43
N ILE A 164 -2.89 7.30 -12.84
CA ILE A 164 -1.77 7.99 -12.22
C ILE A 164 -2.27 8.39 -10.83
N PRO A 165 -1.64 7.93 -9.74
CA PRO A 165 -2.07 8.26 -8.38
C PRO A 165 -1.60 9.68 -8.05
N ASP A 166 -2.38 10.64 -8.53
CA ASP A 166 -2.55 11.92 -7.85
C ASP A 166 -3.83 11.83 -7.00
N VAL A 167 -3.92 12.65 -5.97
CA VAL A 167 -5.05 12.72 -5.04
C VAL A 167 -6.38 12.85 -5.79
N VAL A 168 -6.37 13.64 -6.86
CA VAL A 168 -7.57 13.98 -7.66
C VAL A 168 -8.13 12.76 -8.42
N PRO A 169 -7.35 11.99 -9.20
CA PRO A 169 -7.79 10.72 -9.78
C PRO A 169 -8.33 9.70 -8.77
N ILE A 170 -7.69 9.55 -7.60
CA ILE A 170 -8.14 8.58 -6.57
C ILE A 170 -9.51 8.99 -6.04
N LEU A 171 -9.66 10.26 -5.62
CA LEU A 171 -10.94 10.76 -5.11
C LEU A 171 -12.02 10.76 -6.21
N THR A 172 -11.66 11.10 -7.46
CA THR A 172 -12.61 11.09 -8.59
C THR A 172 -13.15 9.68 -8.83
N SER A 173 -12.25 8.70 -8.84
CA SER A 173 -12.61 7.27 -8.95
C SER A 173 -13.48 6.84 -7.77
N THR A 174 -13.18 7.32 -6.56
CA THR A 174 -13.96 7.05 -5.34
C THR A 174 -15.39 7.57 -5.51
N VAL A 175 -15.57 8.83 -5.94
CA VAL A 175 -16.91 9.41 -6.18
C VAL A 175 -17.67 8.59 -7.23
N VAL A 176 -17.05 8.29 -8.37
CA VAL A 176 -17.72 7.61 -9.49
C VAL A 176 -18.10 6.17 -9.12
N ILE A 177 -17.17 5.42 -8.55
CA ILE A 177 -17.36 3.99 -8.26
C ILE A 177 -18.25 3.79 -7.03
N CYS A 178 -18.11 4.58 -5.96
CA CYS A 178 -19.02 4.52 -4.82
C CYS A 178 -20.45 4.87 -5.23
N SER A 179 -20.61 5.85 -6.13
CA SER A 179 -21.92 6.20 -6.68
C SER A 179 -22.55 5.05 -7.47
N LYS A 180 -21.76 4.34 -8.27
CA LYS A 180 -22.21 3.16 -9.03
C LYS A 180 -22.55 1.99 -8.10
N ALA A 181 -21.82 1.85 -6.98
CA ALA A 181 -22.02 0.81 -5.99
C ALA A 181 -23.18 1.09 -5.01
N GLY A 182 -23.86 2.23 -5.11
CA GLY A 182 -24.92 2.62 -4.16
C GLY A 182 -24.42 3.16 -2.81
N LEU A 183 -23.11 3.37 -2.66
CA LEU A 183 -22.47 3.98 -1.48
C LEU A 183 -22.53 5.51 -1.59
N LYS A 184 -23.73 6.07 -1.42
CA LYS A 184 -24.04 7.49 -1.63
C LYS A 184 -23.33 8.39 -0.61
N ALA A 185 -23.27 7.99 0.66
CA ALA A 185 -22.66 8.81 1.71
C ALA A 185 -21.13 8.85 1.56
N ALA A 186 -20.49 7.71 1.25
CA ALA A 186 -19.08 7.67 0.90
C ALA A 186 -18.75 8.51 -0.36
N ALA A 187 -19.57 8.41 -1.42
CA ALA A 187 -19.39 9.21 -2.62
C ALA A 187 -19.52 10.71 -2.36
N HIS A 188 -20.47 11.12 -1.50
CA HIS A 188 -20.66 12.51 -1.10
C HIS A 188 -19.46 13.06 -0.33
N ARG A 189 -18.95 12.32 0.67
CA ARG A 189 -17.76 12.71 1.42
C ARG A 189 -16.55 12.94 0.51
N ALA A 190 -16.28 12.03 -0.42
CA ALA A 190 -15.19 12.18 -1.38
C ALA A 190 -15.42 13.38 -2.33
N ALA A 191 -16.67 13.66 -2.72
CA ALA A 191 -17.01 14.81 -3.56
C ALA A 191 -16.78 16.15 -2.83
N ILE A 192 -17.09 16.23 -1.54
CA ILE A 192 -16.78 17.42 -0.72
C ILE A 192 -15.27 17.67 -0.71
N THR A 193 -14.46 16.63 -0.43
CA THR A 193 -13.00 16.75 -0.42
C THR A 193 -12.48 17.25 -1.77
N LEU A 194 -12.98 16.72 -2.89
CA LEU A 194 -12.60 17.18 -4.22
C LEU A 194 -12.96 18.63 -4.53
N MET A 195 -14.03 19.15 -3.94
CA MET A 195 -14.49 20.52 -4.18
C MET A 195 -13.70 21.58 -3.41
N GLN A 196 -12.78 21.17 -2.55
CA GLN A 196 -11.79 22.06 -1.95
C GLN A 196 -10.97 22.79 -3.03
N PRO A 197 -10.60 24.06 -2.83
CA PRO A 197 -10.00 24.90 -3.87
C PRO A 197 -8.68 24.33 -4.42
N GLU A 198 -7.93 23.59 -3.60
CA GLU A 198 -6.65 22.94 -3.93
C GLU A 198 -6.80 21.86 -5.01
N TYR A 199 -7.94 21.16 -5.01
CA TYR A 199 -8.21 20.03 -5.91
C TYR A 199 -9.15 20.42 -7.05
N ARG A 200 -10.12 21.30 -6.81
CA ARG A 200 -11.18 21.67 -7.77
C ARG A 200 -10.66 22.11 -9.13
N GLN A 201 -9.53 22.81 -9.16
CA GLN A 201 -8.91 23.31 -10.40
C GLN A 201 -8.28 22.20 -11.24
N LYS A 202 -7.86 21.10 -10.60
CA LYS A 202 -7.22 19.95 -11.23
C LYS A 202 -8.23 18.88 -11.70
N ILE A 203 -9.52 19.05 -11.41
CA ILE A 203 -10.57 18.13 -11.85
C ILE A 203 -10.84 18.31 -13.34
N ASP A 204 -10.77 17.22 -14.09
CA ASP A 204 -11.14 17.19 -15.50
C ASP A 204 -12.60 17.65 -15.72
N ALA A 205 -12.79 18.51 -16.73
CA ALA A 205 -14.08 19.09 -17.08
C ALA A 205 -15.20 18.06 -17.29
N LYS A 206 -14.86 16.84 -17.76
CA LYS A 206 -15.78 15.71 -17.96
C LYS A 206 -16.46 15.27 -16.66
N TYR A 207 -15.76 15.33 -15.54
CA TYR A 207 -16.26 14.86 -14.25
C TYR A 207 -16.74 16.00 -13.35
N LYS A 208 -16.23 17.22 -13.56
CA LYS A 208 -16.47 18.39 -12.70
C LYS A 208 -17.95 18.64 -12.42
N LYS A 209 -18.80 18.75 -13.45
CA LYS A 209 -20.25 19.00 -13.27
C LYS A 209 -20.94 17.89 -12.46
N LYS A 210 -20.59 16.62 -12.71
CA LYS A 210 -21.18 15.47 -12.02
C LYS A 210 -20.76 15.42 -10.53
N ILE A 211 -19.53 15.83 -10.23
CA ILE A 211 -19.03 15.89 -8.86
C ILE A 211 -19.66 17.08 -8.13
N GLU A 212 -19.79 18.24 -8.78
CA GLU A 212 -20.45 19.43 -8.22
C GLU A 212 -21.90 19.09 -7.84
N GLU A 213 -22.66 18.53 -8.78
CA GLU A 213 -24.03 18.09 -8.54
C GLU A 213 -24.13 17.12 -7.35
N LYS A 214 -23.21 16.15 -7.26
CA LYS A 214 -23.17 15.21 -6.14
C LYS A 214 -22.83 15.88 -4.81
N CYS A 215 -21.93 16.87 -4.80
CA CYS A 215 -21.56 17.61 -3.60
C CYS A 215 -22.75 18.41 -3.05
N PHE A 216 -23.54 19.05 -3.92
CA PHE A 216 -24.65 19.93 -3.52
C PHE A 216 -25.96 19.19 -3.21
N ARG A 217 -26.12 17.94 -3.64
CA ARG A 217 -27.30 17.14 -3.28
C ARG A 217 -27.36 16.95 -1.76
N LYS A 218 -28.48 17.37 -1.14
CA LYS A 218 -28.79 17.02 0.25
C LYS A 218 -28.83 15.50 0.36
N ILE A 219 -28.11 14.96 1.34
CA ILE A 219 -28.28 13.57 1.75
C ILE A 219 -29.68 13.50 2.37
N GLU A 220 -30.72 13.22 1.57
CA GLU A 220 -31.84 12.42 2.07
C GLU A 220 -31.19 11.24 2.79
N LYS A 221 -31.62 10.92 4.02
CA LYS A 221 -31.03 9.94 4.98
C LYS A 221 -30.83 8.52 4.40
N TYR A 222 -30.10 8.37 3.32
CA TYR A 222 -29.66 7.11 2.75
C TYR A 222 -28.39 6.75 3.50
N GLU A 223 -28.52 5.85 4.46
CA GLU A 223 -27.38 5.14 5.01
C GLU A 223 -26.79 4.26 3.90
N ASP A 224 -25.46 4.24 3.80
CA ASP A 224 -24.76 3.33 2.91
C ASP A 224 -25.15 1.88 3.29
N PRO A 225 -25.34 0.96 2.33
CA PRO A 225 -25.64 -0.43 2.62
C PRO A 225 -24.68 -0.99 3.68
N GLN A 226 -25.24 -1.56 4.75
CA GLN A 226 -24.42 -2.13 5.81
C GLN A 226 -23.47 -3.17 5.24
N GLU A 227 -22.20 -3.07 5.62
CA GLU A 227 -21.20 -4.02 5.21
C GLU A 227 -21.44 -5.37 5.89
N THR A 228 -21.32 -6.44 5.10
CA THR A 228 -21.28 -7.81 5.60
C THR A 228 -20.27 -7.91 6.73
N ARG A 229 -20.71 -8.46 7.86
CA ARG A 229 -19.85 -8.69 9.01
C ARG A 229 -19.50 -10.16 9.10
N SER A 230 -18.27 -10.41 9.51
CA SER A 230 -17.72 -11.75 9.65
C SER A 230 -17.03 -11.90 11.01
N PRO A 231 -17.04 -13.10 11.61
CA PRO A 231 -16.51 -13.31 12.95
C PRO A 231 -14.98 -13.28 12.96
N CYS A 232 -14.40 -12.41 13.79
CA CYS A 232 -12.96 -12.27 14.02
C CYS A 232 -12.27 -13.63 14.34
N PRO A 233 -11.11 -13.96 13.74
CA PRO A 233 -10.47 -15.26 13.97
C PRO A 233 -9.89 -15.41 15.40
N TYR A 234 -9.74 -14.30 16.12
CA TYR A 234 -9.16 -14.28 17.48
C TYR A 234 -10.20 -14.27 18.59
N CYS A 235 -11.32 -13.56 18.39
CA CYS A 235 -12.33 -13.38 19.44
C CYS A 235 -13.78 -13.53 18.96
N THR A 236 -14.01 -13.94 17.71
CA THR A 236 -15.33 -14.18 17.10
C THR A 236 -16.26 -12.97 17.01
N TYR A 237 -15.83 -11.79 17.46
CA TYR A 237 -16.57 -10.54 17.31
C TYR A 237 -16.86 -10.22 15.84
N GLN A 238 -18.05 -9.71 15.54
CA GLN A 238 -18.50 -9.42 14.18
C GLN A 238 -17.84 -8.15 13.64
N VAL A 239 -16.88 -8.32 12.73
CA VAL A 239 -16.09 -7.23 12.14
C VAL A 239 -16.54 -7.01 10.67
N PRO A 240 -16.70 -5.77 10.20
CA PRO A 240 -16.94 -5.49 8.78
C PRO A 240 -15.83 -6.08 7.90
N GLU A 241 -16.18 -6.69 6.76
CA GLU A 241 -15.21 -7.37 5.89
C GLU A 241 -14.01 -6.49 5.48
N THR A 242 -14.17 -5.18 5.39
CA THR A 242 -13.08 -4.28 5.00
C THR A 242 -12.24 -3.75 6.14
N GLU A 243 -12.68 -3.96 7.38
CA GLU A 243 -11.99 -3.54 8.59
C GLU A 243 -11.01 -4.64 9.03
N LEU A 244 -9.73 -4.29 9.07
CA LEU A 244 -8.65 -5.25 9.33
C LEU A 244 -8.09 -5.15 10.74
N THR A 245 -8.71 -4.35 11.60
CA THR A 245 -8.42 -4.29 13.03
C THR A 245 -9.68 -4.60 13.80
N CYS A 246 -9.64 -5.61 14.67
CA CYS A 246 -10.81 -5.93 15.47
C CYS A 246 -11.05 -4.86 16.54
N GLU A 247 -12.24 -4.28 16.58
CA GLU A 247 -12.60 -3.28 17.58
C GLU A 247 -12.59 -3.85 19.01
N ASN A 248 -12.87 -5.14 19.18
CA ASN A 248 -12.95 -5.83 20.46
C ASN A 248 -11.56 -6.25 20.99
N CYS A 249 -10.82 -7.09 20.25
CA CYS A 249 -9.53 -7.61 20.71
C CYS A 249 -8.30 -6.81 20.24
N LYS A 250 -8.50 -5.73 19.46
CA LYS A 250 -7.44 -4.87 18.90
C LYS A 250 -6.39 -5.60 18.06
N SER A 251 -6.66 -6.85 17.67
CA SER A 251 -5.77 -7.66 16.85
C SER A 251 -5.94 -7.30 15.37
N THR A 252 -4.83 -7.25 14.64
CA THR A 252 -4.82 -7.09 13.18
C THR A 252 -5.20 -8.41 12.52
N ILE A 253 -6.17 -8.37 11.63
CA ILE A 253 -6.78 -9.55 11.04
C ILE A 253 -6.13 -9.86 9.69
N PRO A 254 -5.74 -11.13 9.44
CA PRO A 254 -5.40 -11.60 8.11
C PRO A 254 -6.48 -11.30 7.06
N TYR A 255 -6.05 -10.94 5.86
CA TYR A 255 -6.92 -10.65 4.73
C TYR A 255 -6.46 -11.39 3.48
N CYS A 256 -7.40 -11.62 2.57
CA CYS A 256 -7.09 -12.24 1.28
C CYS A 256 -6.43 -11.22 0.35
N ILE A 257 -5.29 -11.55 -0.27
CA ILE A 257 -4.62 -10.63 -1.22
C ILE A 257 -5.46 -10.39 -2.51
N VAL A 258 -6.41 -11.27 -2.82
CA VAL A 258 -7.21 -11.13 -4.04
C VAL A 258 -8.45 -10.25 -3.82
N THR A 259 -9.13 -10.42 -2.69
CA THR A 259 -10.37 -9.68 -2.38
C THR A 259 -10.15 -8.53 -1.41
N VAL A 260 -9.04 -8.57 -0.66
CA VAL A 260 -8.64 -7.64 0.42
C VAL A 260 -9.73 -7.45 1.48
N GLY A 261 -10.56 -8.48 1.60
CA GLY A 261 -11.49 -8.70 2.70
C GLY A 261 -10.85 -9.60 3.76
N PHE A 262 -11.35 -9.42 4.98
CA PHE A 262 -11.16 -10.29 6.13
C PHE A 262 -11.37 -11.78 5.78
N ARG A 263 -10.53 -12.70 6.28
CA ARG A 263 -10.72 -14.16 6.17
C ARG A 263 -11.29 -14.74 7.47
N THR A 264 -12.41 -15.50 7.39
CA THR A 264 -12.91 -16.37 8.49
C THR A 264 -12.21 -17.73 8.45
N ASN A 265 -12.05 -18.38 9.61
CA ASN A 265 -11.47 -19.74 9.73
C ASN A 265 -12.30 -20.88 9.07
N SER A 266 -13.37 -20.58 8.33
CA SER A 266 -14.31 -21.57 7.77
C SER A 266 -14.00 -22.03 6.35
N HIS A 267 -12.96 -21.49 5.70
CA HIS A 267 -12.41 -22.06 4.48
C HIS A 267 -11.13 -22.84 4.83
N SER A 268 -11.34 -24.12 5.16
CA SER A 268 -10.40 -25.26 5.12
C SER A 268 -8.90 -24.95 5.25
N GLU A 269 -8.39 -25.26 6.44
CA GLU A 269 -7.13 -25.90 6.87
C GLU A 269 -6.11 -26.45 5.83
N GLU A 270 -6.02 -25.95 4.59
CA GLU A 270 -5.00 -26.33 3.59
C GLU A 270 -4.02 -25.19 3.23
N GLU A 271 -4.15 -24.00 3.83
CA GLU A 271 -3.18 -22.90 3.66
C GLU A 271 -2.79 -22.31 5.02
N GLU A 272 -2.06 -23.11 5.82
CA GLU A 272 -1.39 -22.64 7.01
C GLU A 272 -0.46 -21.46 6.67
N GLY A 273 -0.70 -20.31 7.31
CA GLY A 273 0.23 -19.19 7.45
C GLY A 273 0.94 -18.73 6.17
N ILE A 274 0.31 -17.84 5.39
CA ILE A 274 0.98 -17.18 4.26
C ILE A 274 1.57 -18.23 3.29
N THR A 275 0.72 -18.95 2.56
CA THR A 275 1.14 -19.55 1.28
C THR A 275 1.30 -18.42 0.25
N MET A 276 2.37 -17.66 0.39
CA MET A 276 2.95 -16.99 -0.75
C MET A 276 3.60 -18.01 -1.67
N LEU A 277 3.32 -17.83 -2.97
CA LEU A 277 4.06 -18.35 -4.12
C LEU A 277 3.76 -19.80 -4.53
N THR A 278 2.70 -19.95 -5.33
CA THR A 278 2.82 -20.57 -6.68
C THR A 278 1.75 -20.04 -7.65
N THR A 279 0.55 -19.66 -7.18
CA THR A 279 -0.56 -19.25 -8.07
C THR A 279 -0.66 -17.75 -8.35
N VAL A 280 -0.08 -16.88 -7.53
CA VAL A 280 -0.20 -15.42 -7.74
C VAL A 280 0.75 -14.91 -8.84
N ASN A 281 1.92 -15.53 -9.02
CA ASN A 281 2.75 -15.24 -10.19
C ASN A 281 2.07 -15.70 -11.50
N ALA A 282 1.30 -16.78 -11.49
CA ALA A 282 0.62 -17.27 -12.68
C ALA A 282 -0.59 -16.39 -13.11
N LEU A 283 -1.28 -15.74 -12.17
CA LEU A 283 -2.46 -14.90 -12.47
C LEU A 283 -2.15 -13.41 -12.71
N PHE A 284 -0.96 -12.93 -12.35
CA PHE A 284 -0.58 -11.52 -12.50
C PHE A 284 0.52 -11.24 -13.52
N PHE A 285 1.22 -12.27 -14.04
CA PHE A 285 2.18 -12.14 -15.15
C PHE A 285 1.62 -12.58 -16.52
N ALA A 286 0.32 -12.85 -16.63
CA ALA A 286 -0.37 -13.07 -17.90
C ALA A 286 -1.07 -11.80 -18.38
N GLU A 287 -0.32 -10.70 -18.54
CA GLU A 287 -0.65 -9.56 -19.41
C GLU A 287 0.63 -8.88 -19.90
#